data_AF-A0A1F6IAS1-F1
#
_entry.id   AF-A0A1F6IAS1-F1
#
_cell.length_a   1.000
_cell.length_b   1.000
_cell.length_c   1.000
_cell.angle_alpha   90.00
_cell.angle_beta   90.00
_cell.angle_gamma   90.00
#
_symmetry.space_group_name_H-M   'P 1'
#
loop_
_entity.id
_entity.type
_entity.pdbx_description
1 polymer ?
#
loop_
_entity_poly.entity_id
_entity_poly.type
_entity_poly.pdbx_seq_one_letter_code
_entity_poly.pdbx_strand_id
1 'polypeptide(L)'
;MTQLLGFDPLSFLGITNLKAEEKNEVSQKLLDKISQYLIIRISELLSEKDVKNANSPEDIFIIAKVKIPNIDKKVRVFLEDFKKEFYKNVKI
;
A
#
# COMPACT_ATOMS: atom_id res chain seq x y z
N MET A 1 12.46 2.00 -3.75
CA MET A 1 11.39 2.79 -3.10
C MET A 1 10.40 3.14 -4.19
N THR A 2 9.57 2.17 -4.60
CA THR A 2 8.37 2.40 -5.40
C THR A 2 7.48 3.37 -4.65
N GLN A 3 7.66 4.64 -4.95
CA GLN A 3 6.63 5.62 -4.69
C GLN A 3 5.42 5.15 -5.51
N LEU A 4 4.28 4.99 -4.84
CA LEU A 4 2.99 5.15 -5.47
C LEU A 4 2.97 6.59 -6.05
N LEU A 5 3.63 6.81 -7.18
CA LEU A 5 3.91 8.14 -7.74
C LEU A 5 2.57 8.83 -8.01
N GLY A 6 2.28 9.87 -7.23
CA GLY A 6 1.01 10.61 -7.27
C GLY A 6 -0.07 10.13 -6.31
N PHE A 7 0.16 9.08 -5.52
CA PHE A 7 -0.73 8.71 -4.42
C PHE A 7 -0.47 9.59 -3.21
N ASP A 8 -1.50 10.33 -2.80
CA ASP A 8 -1.48 11.13 -1.57
C ASP A 8 -2.13 10.33 -0.42
N PRO A 9 -1.32 9.76 0.49
CA PRO A 9 -1.84 8.96 1.61
C PRO A 9 -2.64 9.79 2.61
N LEU A 10 -2.35 11.09 2.74
CA LEU A 10 -3.07 11.98 3.65
C LEU A 10 -4.46 12.26 3.11
N SER A 11 -4.57 12.63 1.84
CA SER A 11 -5.87 12.83 1.19
C SER A 11 -6.69 11.53 1.15
N PHE A 12 -6.05 10.38 0.91
CA PHE A 12 -6.71 9.06 0.93
C PHE A 12 -7.33 8.73 2.29
N LEU A 13 -6.61 9.02 3.38
CA LEU A 13 -7.06 8.86 4.77
C LEU A 13 -7.80 10.09 5.32
N GLY A 14 -8.12 11.10 4.50
CA GLY A 14 -8.80 12.31 4.95
C GLY A 14 -8.08 13.07 6.08
N ILE A 15 -6.76 12.93 6.20
CA ILE A 15 -5.95 13.60 7.23
C ILE A 15 -5.56 14.98 6.72
N THR A 16 -6.30 16.01 7.14
CA THR A 16 -6.09 17.40 6.66
C THR A 16 -5.45 18.31 7.71
N ASN A 17 -5.49 17.94 8.99
CA ASN A 17 -5.18 18.82 10.12
C ASN A 17 -3.73 18.70 10.64
N LEU A 18 -2.77 18.42 9.76
CA LEU A 18 -1.35 18.37 10.11
C LEU A 18 -0.65 19.69 9.81
N LYS A 19 0.35 20.07 10.61
CA LYS A 19 1.24 21.18 10.27
C LYS A 19 2.10 20.83 9.06
N ALA A 20 2.53 21.82 8.28
CA ALA A 20 3.33 21.59 7.07
C ALA A 20 4.63 20.80 7.33
N GLU A 21 5.27 21.06 8.48
CA GLU A 21 6.47 20.35 8.94
C GLU A 21 6.21 18.87 9.21
N GLU A 22 5.04 18.51 9.75
CA GLU A 22 4.64 17.13 10.05
C GLU A 22 4.08 16.42 8.82
N LYS A 23 3.48 17.16 7.87
CA LYS A 23 2.84 16.60 6.67
C LYS A 23 3.79 15.71 5.87
N ASN A 24 5.01 16.15 5.63
CA ASN A 24 5.97 15.39 4.84
C ASN A 24 6.38 14.09 5.54
N GLU A 25 6.73 14.18 6.82
CA GLU A 25 7.15 13.00 7.59
C GLU A 25 6.01 11.98 7.75
N VAL A 26 4.82 12.46 8.11
CA VAL A 26 3.64 11.61 8.29
C VAL A 26 3.19 11.02 6.96
N SER A 27 3.21 11.80 5.87
CA SER A 27 2.88 11.31 4.53
C SER A 27 3.84 10.19 4.10
N GLN A 28 5.15 10.38 4.26
CA GLN A 28 6.14 9.34 3.94
C GLN A 28 5.93 8.07 4.78
N LYS A 29 5.74 8.22 6.10
CA LYS A 29 5.45 7.07 6.99
C LYS A 29 4.18 6.32 6.60
N LEU A 30 3.13 7.04 6.19
CA LEU A 30 1.88 6.42 5.74
C LEU A 30 2.04 5.73 4.38
N LEU A 31 2.76 6.35 3.45
CA LEU A 31 3.12 5.74 2.16
C LEU A 31 3.87 4.43 2.36
N ASP A 32 4.87 4.40 3.25
CA ASP A 32 5.61 3.19 3.57
C ASP A 32 4.71 2.10 4.16
N LYS A 33 3.86 2.45 5.12
CA LYS A 33 2.90 1.50 5.72
C LYS A 33 1.92 0.93 4.71
N ILE A 34 1.35 1.78 3.85
CA ILE A 34 0.43 1.36 2.79
C ILE A 34 1.15 0.45 1.80
N SER A 35 2.38 0.81 1.41
CA SER A 35 3.18 0.00 0.50
C SER A 35 3.45 -1.38 1.10
N GLN A 36 3.92 -1.44 2.35
CA GLN A 36 4.15 -2.70 3.07
C GLN A 36 2.89 -3.56 3.17
N TYR A 37 1.75 -2.96 3.53
CA TYR A 37 0.48 -3.65 3.58
C TYR A 37 0.11 -4.27 2.23
N LEU A 38 0.20 -3.49 1.14
CA LEU A 38 -0.11 -3.98 -0.20
C LEU A 38 0.84 -5.12 -0.61
N ILE A 39 2.14 -5.01 -0.33
CA ILE A 39 3.12 -6.06 -0.63
C ILE A 39 2.72 -7.37 0.05
N ILE A 40 2.37 -7.33 1.33
CA ILE A 40 1.94 -8.52 2.08
C ILE A 40 0.70 -9.14 1.43
N ARG A 41 -0.36 -8.34 1.22
CA ARG A 41 -1.64 -8.83 0.68
C ARG A 41 -1.52 -9.36 -0.76
N ILE A 42 -0.65 -8.76 -1.56
CA ILE A 42 -0.38 -9.24 -2.92
C ILE A 42 0.46 -10.51 -2.88
N SER A 43 1.44 -10.60 -1.98
CA SER A 43 2.25 -11.81 -1.82
C SER A 43 1.41 -13.01 -1.41
N GLU A 44 0.36 -12.81 -0.59
CA GLU A 44 -0.63 -13.84 -0.23
C GLU A 44 -1.42 -14.39 -1.43
N LEU A 45 -1.50 -13.62 -2.53
CA LEU A 45 -2.16 -14.04 -3.76
C LEU A 45 -1.21 -14.71 -4.76
N LEU A 46 0.09 -14.64 -4.52
CA LEU A 46 1.13 -15.21 -5.36
C LEU A 46 1.55 -16.58 -4.83
N SER A 47 2.14 -17.40 -5.71
CA SER A 47 2.76 -18.65 -5.27
C SER A 47 4.03 -18.36 -4.47
N GLU A 48 4.39 -19.25 -3.53
CA GLU A 48 5.62 -19.10 -2.74
C GLU A 48 6.87 -18.98 -3.62
N LYS A 49 6.88 -19.67 -4.78
CA LYS A 49 7.94 -19.56 -5.78
C LYS A 49 8.04 -18.15 -6.36
N ASP A 50 6.91 -17.52 -6.64
CA ASP A 50 6.87 -16.16 -7.20
C ASP A 50 7.36 -15.12 -6.20
N VAL A 51 7.00 -15.28 -4.93
CA VAL A 51 7.49 -14.41 -3.85
C VAL A 51 8.99 -14.60 -3.63
N LYS A 52 9.51 -15.84 -3.67
CA LYS A 52 10.95 -16.12 -3.54
C LYS A 52 11.78 -15.64 -4.74
N ASN A 53 11.17 -15.54 -5.92
CA ASN A 53 11.83 -15.03 -7.12
C ASN A 53 11.87 -13.50 -7.18
N ALA A 54 11.09 -12.80 -6.34
CA ALA A 54 11.13 -11.36 -6.23
C ALA A 54 12.39 -10.93 -5.44
N ASN A 55 13.24 -10.12 -6.06
CA ASN A 55 14.44 -9.59 -5.41
C ASN A 55 14.15 -8.26 -4.69
N SER A 56 12.98 -7.68 -4.95
CA SER A 56 12.51 -6.43 -4.39
C SER A 56 10.99 -6.41 -4.20
N PRO A 57 10.46 -5.57 -3.32
CA PRO A 57 9.03 -5.33 -3.23
C PRO A 57 8.37 -4.91 -4.55
N GLU A 58 9.12 -4.17 -5.37
CA GLU A 58 8.74 -3.77 -6.72
C GLU A 58 8.44 -4.98 -7.61
N ASP A 59 9.27 -6.02 -7.53
CA ASP A 59 9.09 -7.25 -8.31
C ASP A 59 7.78 -7.97 -7.96
N ILE A 60 7.36 -7.93 -6.68
CA ILE A 60 6.08 -8.51 -6.25
C ILE A 60 4.92 -7.88 -7.03
N PHE A 61 4.91 -6.55 -7.17
CA PHE A 61 3.86 -5.85 -7.93
C PHE A 61 3.92 -6.16 -9.43
N ILE A 62 5.12 -6.23 -10.01
CA ILE A 62 5.30 -6.55 -11.43
C ILE A 62 4.80 -7.97 -11.71
N ILE A 63 5.22 -8.95 -10.91
CA ILE A 63 4.80 -10.34 -11.04
C ILE A 63 3.28 -10.46 -10.85
N ALA A 64 2.72 -9.77 -9.86
CA ALA A 64 1.28 -9.73 -9.62
C ALA A 64 0.48 -9.17 -10.81
N LYS A 65 0.97 -8.11 -11.47
CA LYS A 65 0.35 -7.56 -12.67
C LYS A 65 0.27 -8.54 -13.84
N VAL A 66 1.26 -9.42 -13.95
CA VAL A 66 1.29 -10.42 -15.03
C VAL A 66 0.42 -11.63 -14.68
N LYS A 67 0.45 -12.08 -13.42
CA LYS A 67 -0.13 -13.37 -13.01
C LYS A 67 -1.53 -13.29 -12.43
N ILE A 68 -1.89 -12.16 -11.81
CA ILE A 68 -3.17 -12.03 -11.10
C ILE A 68 -4.14 -11.24 -11.98
N PRO A 69 -5.21 -11.88 -12.50
CA PRO A 69 -6.20 -11.16 -13.28
C PRO A 69 -6.91 -10.14 -12.39
N ASN A 70 -7.15 -8.95 -12.95
CA ASN A 70 -7.79 -7.82 -12.26
C ASN A 70 -7.06 -7.38 -10.98
N ILE A 71 -5.71 -7.45 -10.95
CA ILE A 71 -4.92 -7.04 -9.79
C ILE A 71 -5.24 -5.60 -9.36
N ASP A 72 -5.46 -4.67 -10.30
CA ASP A 72 -5.75 -3.27 -9.97
C ASP A 72 -7.05 -3.14 -9.18
N LYS A 73 -8.07 -3.96 -9.50
CA LYS A 73 -9.32 -4.02 -8.74
C LYS A 73 -9.07 -4.57 -7.33
N LYS A 74 -8.23 -5.60 -7.18
CA LYS A 74 -7.86 -6.17 -5.89
C LYS A 74 -7.07 -5.18 -5.03
N VAL A 75 -6.12 -4.46 -5.62
CA VAL A 75 -5.34 -3.41 -4.94
C VAL A 75 -6.26 -2.32 -4.38
N ARG A 76 -7.28 -1.89 -5.14
CA ARG A 76 -8.29 -0.94 -4.61
C ARG A 76 -9.04 -1.51 -3.41
N VAL A 77 -9.45 -2.78 -3.46
CA VAL A 77 -10.11 -3.43 -2.31
C VAL A 77 -9.18 -3.45 -1.09
N PHE A 78 -7.91 -3.81 -1.29
CA PHE A 78 -6.91 -3.81 -0.22
C PHE A 78 -6.68 -2.42 0.37
N LEU A 79 -6.67 -1.37 -0.45
CA LEU A 79 -6.59 0.00 0.05
C LEU A 79 -7.79 0.36 0.92
N GLU A 80 -9.01 0.02 0.50
CA GLU A 80 -10.22 0.24 1.30
C GLU A 80 -10.22 -0.55 2.61
N ASP A 81 -9.71 -1.79 2.58
CA ASP A 81 -9.55 -2.60 3.80
C ASP A 81 -8.51 -1.99 4.74
N PHE A 82 -7.36 -1.55 4.21
CA PHE A 82 -6.36 -0.81 4.98
C PHE A 82 -6.97 0.43 5.64
N LYS A 83 -7.76 1.21 4.89
CA LYS A 83 -8.43 2.41 5.40
C LYS A 83 -9.36 2.09 6.56
N LYS A 84 -10.19 1.04 6.43
CA LYS A 84 -11.07 0.59 7.52
C LYS A 84 -10.28 0.15 8.75
N GLU A 85 -9.21 -0.61 8.55
CA GLU A 85 -8.37 -1.10 9.64
C GLU A 85 -7.63 0.04 10.34
N PHE A 86 -7.14 1.03 9.58
CA PHE A 86 -6.53 2.24 10.10
C PHE A 86 -7.48 2.96 11.07
N TYR A 87 -8.72 3.27 10.67
CA TYR A 87 -9.67 3.94 11.58
C TYR A 87 -10.19 3.06 12.72
N LYS A 88 -10.17 1.74 12.57
CA LYS A 88 -10.52 0.84 13.67
C LYS A 88 -9.46 0.89 14.78
N ASN A 89 -8.18 0.99 14.40
CA ASN A 89 -7.05 1.01 15.32
C ASN A 89 -6.74 2.42 15.86
N VAL A 90 -7.00 3.46 15.07
CA VAL A 90 -6.92 4.84 15.52
C VAL A 90 -8.26 5.20 16.17
N LYS A 91 -8.35 5.09 17.49
CA LYS A 91 -9.44 5.71 18.27
C LYS A 91 -9.30 7.23 18.17
N ILE A 92 -9.86 7.83 17.12
CA ILE A 92 -10.06 9.28 17.01
C ILE A 92 -11.43 9.62 17.58
#